data_AF-A0A9P3EW94-F1
#
_entry.id   AF-A0A9P3EW94-F1
#
_cell.length_a   1.000
_cell.length_b   1.000
_cell.length_c   1.000
_cell.angle_alpha   90.00
_cell.angle_beta   90.00
_cell.angle_gamma   90.00
#
_symmetry.space_group_name_H-M   'P 1'
#
loop_
_entity.id
_entity.type
_entity.pdbx_description
1 polymer ?
#
loop_
_entity_poly.entity_id
_entity_poly.type
_entity_poly.pdbx_seq_one_letter_code
_entity_poly.pdbx_strand_id
1 'polypeptide(L)'
;MALVKKAESYKSYLELGPDKLNLPPFQSNEKGYLEIFLGEVFCRHPGCIKEGRFLSLNNLKKHVQTAHKGKYNIYATEGGAPNHDEQAAAINFYNTLYEEYVATLKQDAPDLPALPKRKDGKVHATNMKKMVKEMGGVVPCSACKDKKKPRGCCSEAARTFCDNFDLFDEDGEEEESDDEEEEETDEEA
;
A
#
# COMPACT_ATOMS: atom_id res chain seq x y z
N MET A 1 -16.79 -7.99 -20.94
CA MET A 1 -16.52 -8.52 -19.57
C MET A 1 -15.30 -9.43 -19.49
N ALA A 2 -14.84 -10.06 -20.58
CA ALA A 2 -13.69 -10.97 -20.50
C ALA A 2 -12.38 -10.26 -20.08
N LEU A 3 -12.20 -8.98 -20.46
CA LEU A 3 -11.01 -8.21 -20.10
C LEU A 3 -11.00 -7.82 -18.63
N VAL A 4 -12.11 -7.25 -18.13
CA VAL A 4 -12.26 -6.85 -16.72
C VAL A 4 -11.97 -8.01 -15.77
N LYS A 5 -12.50 -9.21 -16.06
CA LYS A 5 -12.27 -10.41 -15.23
C LYS A 5 -10.81 -10.89 -15.18
N LYS A 6 -9.99 -10.48 -16.15
CA LYS A 6 -8.56 -10.83 -16.22
C LYS A 6 -7.68 -9.80 -15.52
N ALA A 7 -8.17 -8.58 -15.27
CA ALA A 7 -7.42 -7.55 -14.60
C ALA A 7 -7.15 -7.94 -13.14
N GLU A 8 -5.90 -7.78 -12.69
CA GLU A 8 -5.50 -8.07 -11.30
C GLU A 8 -6.24 -7.17 -10.31
N SER A 9 -6.40 -5.88 -10.64
CA SER A 9 -7.15 -4.92 -9.82
C SER A 9 -8.60 -5.35 -9.57
N TYR A 10 -9.25 -5.98 -10.55
CA TYR A 10 -10.58 -6.55 -10.35
C TYR A 10 -10.58 -7.76 -9.42
N LYS A 11 -9.55 -8.62 -9.47
CA LYS A 11 -9.43 -9.75 -8.54
C LYS A 11 -9.21 -9.25 -7.12
N SER A 12 -8.30 -8.29 -6.93
CA SER A 12 -8.09 -7.61 -5.65
C SER A 12 -9.37 -6.97 -5.12
N TYR A 13 -10.15 -6.33 -5.99
CA TYR A 13 -11.47 -5.77 -5.63
C TYR A 13 -12.39 -6.83 -5.02
N LEU A 14 -12.45 -8.03 -5.61
CA LEU A 14 -13.29 -9.12 -5.11
C LEU A 14 -12.79 -9.74 -3.80
N GLU A 15 -11.48 -9.77 -3.58
CA GLU A 15 -10.84 -10.39 -2.42
C GLU A 15 -10.79 -9.46 -1.20
N LEU A 16 -10.47 -8.18 -1.42
CA LEU A 16 -10.34 -7.18 -0.35
C LEU A 16 -11.71 -6.76 0.21
N GLY A 17 -12.71 -6.65 -0.66
CA GLY A 17 -14.08 -6.30 -0.25
C GLY A 17 -14.23 -4.86 0.28
N PRO A 18 -15.44 -4.49 0.74
CA PRO A 18 -15.75 -3.13 1.19
C PRO A 18 -15.10 -2.74 2.52
N ASP A 19 -14.63 -3.72 3.30
CA ASP A 19 -14.02 -3.46 4.61
C ASP A 19 -12.59 -2.93 4.50
N LYS A 20 -11.89 -3.29 3.41
CA LYS A 20 -10.51 -2.87 3.14
C LYS A 20 -10.39 -1.83 2.05
N LEU A 21 -11.35 -1.77 1.14
CA LEU A 21 -11.35 -0.83 0.02
C LEU A 21 -12.15 0.42 0.38
N ASN A 22 -11.58 1.58 0.08
CA ASN A 22 -12.31 2.83 0.11
C ASN A 22 -13.22 2.93 -1.13
N LEU A 23 -14.46 2.43 -1.02
CA LEU A 23 -15.40 2.48 -2.14
C LEU A 23 -16.02 3.88 -2.26
N PRO A 24 -15.76 4.64 -3.34
CA PRO A 24 -16.30 5.98 -3.50
C PRO A 24 -17.81 5.91 -3.70
N PRO A 25 -18.60 6.86 -3.15
CA PRO A 25 -20.04 6.89 -3.33
C PRO A 25 -20.44 6.85 -4.80
N PHE A 26 -21.62 6.28 -5.06
CA PHE A 26 -22.18 6.28 -6.40
C PHE A 26 -22.29 7.69 -7.00
N GLN A 27 -21.92 7.81 -8.28
CA GLN A 27 -22.02 9.05 -9.05
C GLN A 27 -23.08 8.90 -10.15
N SER A 28 -23.60 10.03 -10.62
CA SER A 28 -24.45 10.11 -11.80
C SER A 28 -23.64 10.69 -12.96
N ASN A 29 -23.75 10.09 -14.15
CA ASN A 29 -23.14 10.61 -15.35
C ASN A 29 -23.85 11.90 -15.84
N GLU A 30 -23.34 12.52 -16.90
CA GLU A 30 -23.89 13.75 -17.50
C GLU A 30 -25.36 13.63 -17.91
N LYS A 31 -25.85 12.40 -18.15
CA LYS A 31 -27.24 12.11 -18.51
C LYS A 31 -28.14 11.87 -17.29
N GLY A 32 -27.60 12.04 -16.09
CA GLY A 32 -28.30 11.82 -14.82
C GLY A 32 -28.50 10.35 -14.45
N TYR A 33 -27.83 9.42 -15.14
CA TYR A 33 -27.89 7.99 -14.82
C TYR A 33 -26.78 7.57 -13.87
N LEU A 34 -27.10 6.64 -12.98
CA LEU A 34 -26.19 6.01 -12.06
C LEU A 34 -25.05 5.32 -12.81
N GLU A 35 -23.82 5.71 -12.48
CA GLU A 35 -22.63 5.06 -12.99
C GLU A 35 -22.30 3.84 -12.13
N ILE A 36 -22.48 2.66 -12.71
CA ILE A 36 -22.04 1.39 -12.13
C ILE A 36 -21.12 0.71 -13.14
N PHE A 37 -19.90 0.42 -12.72
CA PHE A 37 -18.90 -0.19 -13.59
C PHE A 37 -19.16 -1.68 -13.80
N LEU A 38 -18.67 -2.20 -14.94
CA LEU A 38 -18.82 -3.61 -15.29
C LEU A 38 -18.18 -4.50 -14.22
N GLY A 39 -18.92 -5.51 -13.78
CA GLY A 39 -18.43 -6.47 -12.79
C GLY A 39 -18.57 -6.04 -11.33
N GLU A 40 -19.08 -4.83 -11.05
CA GLU A 40 -19.31 -4.36 -9.68
C GLU A 40 -20.30 -5.28 -8.95
N VAL A 41 -19.99 -5.55 -7.68
CA VAL A 41 -20.73 -6.46 -6.81
C VAL A 41 -20.84 -5.95 -5.37
N PHE A 42 -20.49 -4.71 -5.08
CA PHE A 42 -20.67 -4.09 -3.77
C PHE A 42 -21.53 -2.84 -3.89
N CYS A 43 -22.39 -2.58 -2.90
CA CYS A 43 -23.18 -1.36 -2.87
C CYS A 43 -22.32 -0.21 -2.35
N ARG A 44 -22.27 0.89 -3.10
CA ARG A 44 -21.51 2.11 -2.76
C ARG A 44 -22.40 3.23 -2.19
N HIS A 45 -23.65 2.92 -1.84
CA HIS A 45 -24.51 3.91 -1.21
C HIS A 45 -24.05 4.16 0.24
N PRO A 46 -23.81 5.42 0.65
CA PRO A 46 -23.39 5.72 2.01
C PRO A 46 -24.38 5.18 3.05
N GLY A 47 -23.88 4.40 4.01
CA GLY A 47 -24.71 3.80 5.07
C GLY A 47 -25.65 2.68 4.60
N CYS A 48 -25.36 2.02 3.48
CA CYS A 48 -26.12 0.84 3.08
C CYS A 48 -25.93 -0.30 4.10
N ILE A 49 -27.04 -0.81 4.64
CA ILE A 49 -27.07 -1.93 5.61
C ILE A 49 -26.67 -3.26 4.96
N LYS A 50 -26.74 -3.36 3.63
CA LYS A 50 -26.43 -4.61 2.93
C LYS A 50 -24.92 -4.79 2.85
N GLU A 51 -24.40 -5.44 3.87
CA GLU A 51 -23.02 -5.87 3.97
C GLU A 51 -22.77 -7.09 3.06
N GLY A 52 -21.65 -7.07 2.35
CA GLY A 52 -21.19 -8.19 1.54
C GLY A 52 -21.48 -8.13 0.03
N ARG A 53 -21.03 -9.18 -0.64
CA ARG A 53 -20.93 -9.28 -2.10
C ARG A 53 -22.25 -9.72 -2.73
N PHE A 54 -22.69 -9.01 -3.76
CA PHE A 54 -23.73 -9.49 -4.68
C PHE A 54 -23.18 -10.53 -5.65
N LEU A 55 -23.98 -11.55 -5.98
CA LEU A 55 -23.58 -12.58 -6.95
C LEU A 55 -23.32 -12.02 -8.36
N SER A 56 -23.98 -10.91 -8.71
CA SER A 56 -23.85 -10.28 -10.02
C SER A 56 -24.22 -8.80 -9.98
N LEU A 57 -23.74 -8.06 -10.99
CA LEU A 57 -24.10 -6.66 -11.23
C LEU A 57 -25.62 -6.46 -11.32
N ASN A 58 -26.35 -7.40 -11.92
CA ASN A 58 -27.82 -7.30 -12.02
C ASN A 58 -28.49 -7.39 -10.64
N ASN A 59 -27.96 -8.20 -9.73
CA ASN A 59 -28.45 -8.27 -8.36
C ASN A 59 -28.13 -6.98 -7.59
N LEU A 60 -26.95 -6.39 -7.81
CA LEU A 60 -26.61 -5.07 -7.28
C LEU A 60 -27.57 -3.99 -7.80
N LYS A 61 -27.80 -3.92 -9.13
CA LYS A 61 -28.77 -2.98 -9.73
C LYS A 61 -30.17 -3.10 -9.12
N LYS A 62 -30.69 -4.33 -8.99
CA LYS A 62 -31.97 -4.60 -8.35
C LYS A 62 -31.99 -4.15 -6.88
N HIS A 63 -30.91 -4.38 -6.15
CA HIS A 63 -30.78 -3.91 -4.78
C HIS A 63 -30.82 -2.38 -4.72
N VAL A 64 -30.04 -1.68 -5.54
CA VAL A 64 -30.04 -0.21 -5.56
C VAL A 64 -31.42 0.35 -5.89
N GLN A 65 -32.12 -0.22 -6.87
CA GLN A 65 -33.50 0.17 -7.21
C GLN A 65 -34.50 -0.03 -6.07
N THR A 66 -34.27 -1.00 -5.18
CA THR A 66 -35.25 -1.39 -4.14
C THR A 66 -34.93 -0.82 -2.77
N ALA A 67 -33.66 -0.82 -2.38
CA ALA A 67 -33.17 -0.32 -1.10
C ALA A 67 -32.85 1.19 -1.13
N HIS A 68 -32.51 1.74 -2.29
CA HIS A 68 -32.16 3.16 -2.47
C HIS A 68 -33.12 3.85 -3.44
N LYS A 69 -34.43 3.57 -3.28
CA LYS A 69 -35.51 4.09 -4.12
C LYS A 69 -35.47 5.62 -4.22
N GLY A 70 -35.59 6.13 -5.44
CA GLY A 70 -35.66 7.58 -5.71
C GLY A 70 -34.34 8.33 -5.57
N LYS A 71 -33.23 7.65 -5.18
CA LYS A 71 -31.90 8.28 -5.08
C LYS A 71 -31.13 8.27 -6.40
N TYR A 72 -31.33 7.23 -7.20
CA TYR A 72 -30.55 6.99 -8.40
C TYR A 72 -31.43 6.57 -9.57
N ASN A 73 -31.11 7.07 -10.76
CA ASN A 73 -31.74 6.63 -12.00
C ASN A 73 -30.85 5.59 -12.68
N ILE A 74 -31.25 4.32 -12.71
CA ILE A 74 -30.44 3.28 -13.35
C ILE A 74 -30.83 3.18 -14.83
N TYR A 75 -29.86 3.44 -15.71
CA TYR A 75 -30.07 3.25 -17.15
C TYR A 75 -30.41 1.78 -17.46
N ALA A 76 -31.55 1.56 -18.10
CA ALA A 76 -31.90 0.27 -18.68
C ALA A 76 -31.02 0.06 -19.91
N THR A 77 -29.91 -0.64 -19.73
CA THR A 77 -29.00 -0.95 -20.83
C THR A 77 -29.73 -1.87 -21.81
N GLU A 78 -29.78 -1.48 -23.09
CA GLU A 78 -30.19 -2.39 -24.15
C GLU A 78 -29.20 -3.56 -24.17
N GLY A 79 -29.72 -4.79 -24.24
CA GLY A 79 -28.89 -5.99 -24.13
C GLY A 79 -27.76 -6.00 -25.17
N GLY A 80 -26.54 -6.34 -24.76
CA GLY A 80 -25.40 -6.35 -25.66
C GLY A 80 -24.10 -6.77 -24.96
N ALA A 81 -23.11 -7.14 -25.76
CA ALA A 81 -21.75 -7.32 -25.24
C ALA A 81 -21.17 -5.94 -24.89
N PRO A 82 -20.51 -5.78 -23.71
CA PRO A 82 -19.92 -4.51 -23.36
C PRO A 82 -18.86 -4.09 -24.36
N ASN A 83 -18.83 -2.80 -24.71
CA ASN A 83 -17.85 -2.27 -25.65
C ASN A 83 -16.46 -2.19 -25.00
N HIS A 84 -15.46 -1.77 -25.77
CA HIS A 84 -14.09 -1.66 -25.27
C HIS A 84 -13.95 -0.55 -24.22
N ASP A 85 -14.59 0.60 -24.45
CA ASP A 85 -14.47 1.79 -23.59
C ASP A 85 -15.09 1.57 -22.21
N GLU A 86 -16.24 0.89 -22.14
CA GLU A 86 -16.88 0.47 -20.89
C GLU A 86 -16.00 -0.50 -20.09
N GLN A 87 -15.27 -1.38 -20.79
CA GLN A 87 -14.31 -2.28 -20.14
C GLN A 87 -13.09 -1.52 -19.63
N ALA A 88 -12.57 -0.57 -20.41
CA ALA A 88 -11.45 0.27 -20.00
C ALA A 88 -11.82 1.17 -18.81
N ALA A 89 -12.99 1.81 -18.83
CA ALA A 89 -13.50 2.61 -17.72
C ALA A 89 -13.65 1.78 -16.44
N ALA A 90 -14.19 0.55 -16.55
CA ALA A 90 -14.28 -0.34 -15.41
C ALA A 90 -12.89 -0.75 -14.86
N ILE A 91 -11.92 -1.05 -15.74
CA ILE A 91 -10.56 -1.38 -15.31
C ILE A 91 -9.90 -0.19 -14.60
N ASN A 92 -10.05 1.01 -15.14
CA ASN A 92 -9.51 2.23 -14.51
C ASN A 92 -10.10 2.45 -13.12
N PHE A 93 -11.41 2.28 -12.96
CA PHE A 93 -12.06 2.33 -11.65
C PHE A 93 -11.42 1.35 -10.65
N TYR A 94 -11.22 0.08 -11.02
CA TYR A 94 -10.59 -0.89 -10.13
C TYR A 94 -9.12 -0.59 -9.85
N ASN A 95 -8.38 -0.05 -10.83
CA ASN A 95 -7.00 0.36 -10.63
C ASN A 95 -6.90 1.48 -9.58
N THR A 96 -7.76 2.51 -9.68
CA THR A 96 -7.80 3.59 -8.69
C THR A 96 -8.05 3.07 -7.28
N LEU A 97 -9.04 2.18 -7.10
CA LEU A 97 -9.30 1.56 -5.79
C LEU A 97 -8.09 0.79 -5.24
N TYR A 98 -7.41 0.06 -6.11
CA TYR A 98 -6.24 -0.73 -5.72
C TYR A 98 -5.04 0.15 -5.38
N GLU A 99 -4.81 1.20 -6.16
CA GLU A 99 -3.75 2.19 -5.92
C GLU A 99 -3.97 2.93 -4.60
N GLU A 100 -5.21 3.35 -4.30
CA GLU A 100 -5.57 3.96 -3.02
C GLU A 100 -5.30 3.00 -1.85
N TYR A 101 -5.70 1.73 -1.97
CA TYR A 101 -5.41 0.72 -0.95
C TYR A 101 -3.91 0.51 -0.73
N VAL A 102 -3.12 0.44 -1.81
CA VAL A 102 -1.66 0.34 -1.69
C VAL A 102 -1.07 1.60 -1.07
N ALA A 103 -1.60 2.78 -1.37
CA ALA A 103 -1.18 4.02 -0.75
C ALA A 103 -1.47 4.04 0.77
N THR A 104 -2.63 3.54 1.21
CA THR A 104 -2.93 3.43 2.65
C THR A 104 -1.95 2.49 3.35
N LEU A 105 -1.61 1.35 2.74
CA LEU A 105 -0.62 0.44 3.30
C LEU A 105 0.77 1.06 3.44
N LYS A 106 1.12 2.02 2.58
CA LYS A 106 2.39 2.76 2.68
C LYS A 106 2.34 3.87 3.73
N GLN A 107 1.20 4.52 3.92
CA GLN A 107 1.04 5.54 4.98
C GLN A 107 1.12 4.93 6.38
N ASP A 108 0.66 3.69 6.54
CA ASP A 108 0.79 2.91 7.77
C ASP A 108 2.18 2.25 7.93
N ALA A 109 3.09 2.41 6.96
CA ALA A 109 4.46 1.95 7.12
C ALA A 109 5.15 2.81 8.20
N PRO A 110 5.91 2.20 9.13
CA PRO A 110 6.69 2.97 10.09
C PRO A 110 7.62 3.93 9.35
N ASP A 111 7.68 5.18 9.80
CA ASP A 111 8.63 6.19 9.33
C ASP A 111 10.03 5.72 9.79
N LEU A 112 10.68 4.91 8.94
CA LEU A 112 11.98 4.34 9.24
C LEU A 112 13.05 5.39 8.91
N PRO A 113 14.03 5.61 9.79
CA PRO A 113 15.12 6.54 9.50
C PRO A 113 15.93 6.07 8.29
N ALA A 114 16.51 7.02 7.56
CA ALA A 114 17.41 6.71 6.45
C ALA A 114 18.60 5.87 6.94
N LEU A 115 19.00 4.88 6.14
CA LEU A 115 20.16 4.04 6.43
C LEU A 115 21.43 4.91 6.42
N PRO A 116 22.18 5.00 7.55
CA PRO A 116 23.35 5.85 7.60
C PRO A 116 24.44 5.31 6.68
N LYS A 117 24.82 6.12 5.69
CA LYS A 117 25.82 5.81 4.67
C LYS A 117 27.06 6.70 4.86
N ARG A 118 28.18 6.27 4.29
CA ARG A 118 29.43 7.03 4.20
C ARG A 118 29.44 7.80 2.89
N LYS A 119 30.41 8.72 2.73
CA LYS A 119 30.67 9.42 1.45
C LYS A 119 30.91 8.49 0.25
N ASP A 120 31.30 7.23 0.46
CA ASP A 120 31.45 6.21 -0.60
C ASP A 120 30.14 5.44 -0.91
N GLY A 121 29.02 5.85 -0.32
CA GLY A 121 27.69 5.25 -0.48
C GLY A 121 27.48 3.93 0.28
N LYS A 122 28.51 3.43 0.98
CA LYS A 122 28.40 2.19 1.77
C LYS A 122 27.84 2.45 3.16
N VAL A 123 27.30 1.42 3.78
CA VAL A 123 26.75 1.50 5.14
C VAL A 123 27.81 1.96 6.14
N HIS A 124 27.47 3.02 6.87
CA HIS A 124 28.24 3.51 7.99
C HIS A 124 27.94 2.66 9.24
N ALA A 125 28.52 1.46 9.30
CA ALA A 125 28.21 0.45 10.31
C ALA A 125 28.29 0.94 11.77
N THR A 126 29.17 1.88 12.09
CA THR A 126 29.26 2.48 13.44
C THR A 126 28.01 3.29 13.78
N ASN A 127 27.65 4.27 12.94
CA ASN A 127 26.43 5.08 13.08
C ASN A 127 25.17 4.21 13.05
N MET A 128 25.10 3.23 12.16
CA MET A 128 23.98 2.27 12.14
C MET A 128 23.82 1.58 13.50
N LYS A 129 24.90 1.09 14.11
CA LYS A 129 24.84 0.44 15.43
C LYS A 129 24.42 1.41 16.54
N LYS A 130 24.78 2.69 16.45
CA LYS A 130 24.35 3.74 17.39
C LYS A 130 22.84 3.94 17.30
N MET A 131 22.33 4.21 16.09
CA MET A 131 20.90 4.40 15.83
C MET A 131 20.06 3.18 16.20
N VAL A 132 20.53 1.96 15.89
CA VAL A 132 19.84 0.72 16.29
C VAL A 132 19.64 0.66 17.80
N LYS A 133 20.66 1.03 18.60
CA LYS A 133 20.55 1.02 20.06
C LYS A 133 19.61 2.11 20.57
N GLU A 134 19.63 3.29 19.94
CA GLU A 134 18.71 4.39 20.27
C GLU A 134 17.25 4.03 19.99
N MET A 135 17.00 3.24 18.94
CA MET A 135 15.69 2.66 18.62
C MET A 135 15.32 1.43 19.48
N GLY A 136 16.14 1.07 20.49
CA GLY A 136 15.89 -0.06 21.38
C GLY A 136 16.24 -1.44 20.78
N GLY A 137 16.89 -1.48 19.62
CA GLY A 137 17.39 -2.70 19.00
C GLY A 137 18.65 -3.27 19.68
N VAL A 138 18.99 -4.52 19.34
CA VAL A 138 20.12 -5.23 19.93
C VAL A 138 21.23 -5.43 18.91
N VAL A 139 22.46 -5.05 19.29
CA VAL A 139 23.68 -5.30 18.50
C VAL A 139 24.62 -6.19 19.32
N PRO A 140 24.99 -7.39 18.85
CA PRO A 140 24.56 -8.02 17.60
C PRO A 140 23.12 -8.53 17.66
N CYS A 141 22.39 -8.46 16.54
CA CYS A 141 21.04 -9.01 16.42
C CYS A 141 21.04 -10.54 16.49
N SER A 142 19.85 -11.14 16.63
CA SER A 142 19.63 -12.59 16.63
C SER A 142 20.27 -13.26 15.43
N ALA A 143 19.96 -12.84 14.21
CA ALA A 143 20.47 -13.52 13.02
C ALA A 143 22.00 -13.46 12.89
N CYS A 144 22.63 -12.35 13.31
CA CYS A 144 24.09 -12.26 13.32
C CYS A 144 24.74 -13.16 14.39
N LYS A 145 24.07 -13.38 15.52
CA LYS A 145 24.50 -14.36 16.54
C LYS A 145 24.38 -15.79 16.00
N ASP A 146 23.26 -16.13 15.38
CA ASP A 146 22.98 -17.47 14.87
C ASP A 146 23.94 -17.87 13.73
N LYS A 147 24.28 -16.93 12.85
CA LYS A 147 25.29 -17.14 11.81
C LYS A 147 26.73 -17.10 12.32
N LYS A 148 26.97 -16.99 13.63
CA LYS A 148 28.30 -16.89 14.27
C LYS A 148 29.14 -15.74 13.70
N LYS A 149 28.49 -14.64 13.30
CA LYS A 149 29.14 -13.41 12.79
C LYS A 149 28.80 -12.16 13.63
N PRO A 150 28.91 -12.20 14.98
CA PRO A 150 28.49 -11.08 15.83
C PRO A 150 29.29 -9.80 15.58
N ARG A 151 30.60 -9.92 15.25
CA ARG A 151 31.47 -8.76 14.98
C ARG A 151 31.10 -8.04 13.67
N GLY A 152 30.48 -8.74 12.72
CA GLY A 152 30.06 -8.20 11.43
C GLY A 152 28.62 -7.69 11.40
N CYS A 153 27.92 -7.64 12.54
CA CYS A 153 26.55 -7.10 12.61
C CYS A 153 26.53 -5.65 12.10
N CYS A 154 25.49 -5.29 11.32
CA CYS A 154 25.33 -3.96 10.70
C CYS A 154 26.44 -3.57 9.71
N SER A 155 27.22 -4.54 9.21
CA SER A 155 28.17 -4.30 8.11
C SER A 155 27.53 -4.60 6.76
N GLU A 156 28.08 -4.05 5.68
CA GLU A 156 27.66 -4.34 4.30
C GLU A 156 27.64 -5.86 4.01
N ALA A 157 28.64 -6.59 4.52
CA ALA A 157 28.74 -8.04 4.36
C ALA A 157 27.62 -8.83 5.08
N ALA A 158 26.88 -8.18 5.98
CA ALA A 158 25.77 -8.75 6.72
C ALA A 158 24.39 -8.32 6.21
N ARG A 159 24.32 -7.47 5.18
CA ARG A 159 23.07 -6.88 4.66
C ARG A 159 21.97 -7.90 4.39
N THR A 160 22.33 -9.04 3.82
CA THR A 160 21.35 -10.09 3.45
C THR A 160 20.84 -10.95 4.62
N PHE A 161 21.31 -10.72 5.85
CA PHE A 161 20.92 -11.54 6.99
C PHE A 161 20.89 -10.83 8.34
N CYS A 162 21.17 -9.54 8.39
CA CYS A 162 21.19 -8.80 9.64
C CYS A 162 19.85 -8.12 9.85
N ASP A 163 19.05 -8.63 10.80
CA ASP A 163 17.71 -8.11 11.15
C ASP A 163 17.68 -6.60 11.41
N ASN A 164 18.79 -5.99 11.83
CA ASN A 164 18.84 -4.56 12.10
C ASN A 164 18.73 -3.67 10.83
N PHE A 165 18.86 -4.23 9.62
CA PHE A 165 18.62 -3.47 8.39
C PHE A 165 17.12 -3.16 8.19
N ASP A 166 16.23 -3.98 8.75
CA ASP A 166 14.78 -3.77 8.67
C ASP A 166 14.29 -2.57 9.50
N LEU A 167 15.19 -1.95 10.27
CA LEU A 167 14.94 -0.75 11.08
C LEU A 167 15.22 0.56 10.32
N PHE A 168 15.59 0.49 9.04
CA PHE A 168 15.97 1.65 8.23
C PHE A 168 15.31 1.61 6.86
N ASP A 169 15.06 2.78 6.30
CA ASP A 169 14.72 2.92 4.88
C ASP A 169 16.01 2.93 4.04
N GLU A 170 16.13 2.00 3.09
CA GLU A 170 17.31 1.88 2.23
C GLU A 170 17.36 2.99 1.14
N ASP A 171 16.19 3.54 0.81
CA ASP A 171 15.95 4.51 -0.28
C ASP A 171 15.76 5.95 0.22
N GLY A 172 15.75 6.17 1.54
CA GLY A 172 15.66 7.51 2.14
C GLY A 172 16.86 8.39 1.75
N GLU A 173 16.58 9.62 1.30
CA GLU A 173 17.61 10.63 1.01
C GLU A 173 18.34 11.03 2.31
N GLU A 174 19.67 11.16 2.24
CA GLU A 174 20.53 11.51 3.38
C GLU A 174 20.27 12.95 3.83
N GLU A 175 19.84 13.16 5.07
CA GLU A 175 20.09 14.43 5.74
C GLU A 175 21.53 14.41 6.26
N GLU A 176 22.38 15.29 5.73
CA GLU A 176 23.78 15.44 6.16
C GLU A 176 23.83 15.84 7.65
N SER A 177 24.15 14.88 8.54
CA SER A 177 24.53 15.18 9.91
C SER A 177 26.03 15.49 9.97
N ASP A 178 26.35 16.78 10.06
CA ASP A 178 27.71 17.29 10.29
C ASP A 178 28.06 17.10 11.78
N ASP A 179 28.61 15.94 12.14
CA ASP A 179 29.19 15.67 13.46
C ASP A 179 30.71 15.78 13.32
N GLU A 180 31.25 16.94 13.69
CA GLU A 180 32.69 17.21 13.79
C GLU A 180 33.30 16.30 14.88
N GLU A 181 34.22 15.41 14.50
CA GLU A 181 34.99 14.60 15.44
C GLU A 181 35.94 15.51 16.26
N GLU A 182 35.65 15.70 17.55
CA GLU A 182 36.63 16.21 18.52
C GLU A 182 37.66 15.11 18.82
N GLU A 183 38.88 15.26 18.29
CA GLU A 183 40.04 14.48 18.71
C GLU A 183 40.48 14.94 20.12
N GLU A 184 40.17 14.14 21.15
CA GLU A 184 40.85 14.27 22.45
C GLU A 184 42.27 13.68 22.35
N THR A 185 43.27 14.57 22.27
CA THR A 185 44.67 14.22 22.53
C THR A 185 44.90 14.24 24.05
N ASP A 186 45.10 13.07 24.63
CA ASP A 186 45.54 12.88 26.02
C ASP A 186 47.05 13.19 26.11
N GLU A 187 47.39 14.41 26.54
CA GLU A 187 48.68 14.74 27.14
C GLU A 187 48.55 14.50 28.66
N GLU A 188 49.39 13.66 29.26
CA GLU A 188 50.02 13.96 30.57
C GLU A 188 51.37 13.22 30.75
N ALA A 189 52.40 14.07 30.88
CA ALA A 189 53.55 14.07 31.81
C ALA A 189 54.26 12.76 32.21
#